data_AF-A0A8U0A819-F1
#
_entry.id   AF-A0A8U0A819-F1
#
_cell.length_a   1.000
_cell.length_b   1.000
_cell.length_c   1.000
_cell.angle_alpha   90.00
_cell.angle_beta   90.00
_cell.angle_gamma   90.00
#
_symmetry.space_group_name_H-M   'P 1'
#
loop_
_entity.id
_entity.type
_entity.pdbx_description
1 polymer ?
#
loop_
_entity_poly.entity_id
_entity_poly.type
_entity_poly.pdbx_seq_one_letter_code
_entity_poly.pdbx_strand_id
1 'polypeptide(L)'
;MAQSTERLQRYLADELGECRNEDVKRRLDELSTFDAEVGTDQVDAELDVLAALANETRYTLVRVLVAAQEELCVCELHAIVDVSESGLSHALSTLVDAELITGRKDGRWKKYRATNRAITLVTVLKGSVSHE
;
A
#
# COMPACT_ATOMS: atom_id res chain seq x y z
N MET A 1 -21.54 -10.43 15.88
CA MET A 1 -21.07 -10.42 17.28
C MET A 1 -21.33 -11.75 17.97
N ALA A 2 -22.58 -12.23 18.14
CA ALA A 2 -22.85 -13.51 18.83
C ALA A 2 -22.42 -14.77 18.02
N GLN A 3 -22.70 -14.79 16.72
CA GLN A 3 -22.43 -15.95 15.86
C GLN A 3 -20.92 -16.18 15.59
N SER A 4 -20.10 -15.12 15.65
CA SER A 4 -18.64 -15.20 15.52
C SER A 4 -17.98 -15.84 16.75
N THR A 5 -18.50 -15.54 17.94
CA THR A 5 -17.98 -16.08 19.20
C THR A 5 -18.28 -17.57 19.36
N GLU A 6 -19.42 -18.06 18.85
CA GLU A 6 -19.74 -19.50 18.85
C GLU A 6 -18.80 -20.35 17.97
N ARG A 7 -18.31 -19.78 16.85
CA ARG A 7 -17.31 -20.46 16.01
C ARG A 7 -15.96 -20.51 16.70
N LEU A 8 -15.57 -19.41 17.35
CA LEU A 8 -14.33 -19.34 18.13
C LEU A 8 -14.36 -20.32 19.31
N GLN A 9 -15.47 -20.43 20.03
CA GLN A 9 -15.61 -21.37 21.15
C GLN A 9 -15.45 -22.83 20.70
N ARG A 10 -16.06 -23.20 19.56
CA ARG A 10 -15.89 -24.54 18.98
C ARG A 10 -14.44 -24.82 18.60
N TYR A 11 -13.80 -23.89 17.91
CA TYR A 11 -12.37 -23.99 17.58
C TYR A 11 -11.50 -24.17 18.84
N LEU A 12 -11.75 -23.38 19.89
CA LEU A 12 -10.99 -23.49 21.14
C LEU A 12 -11.29 -24.79 21.90
N ALA A 13 -12.51 -25.32 21.80
CA ALA A 13 -12.84 -26.64 22.36
C ALA A 13 -12.06 -27.76 21.67
N ASP A 14 -11.93 -27.70 20.34
CA ASP A 14 -11.15 -28.67 19.58
C ASP A 14 -9.64 -28.58 19.90
N GLU A 15 -9.09 -27.36 20.04
CA GLU A 15 -7.67 -27.14 20.34
C GLU A 15 -7.29 -27.45 21.80
N LEU A 16 -8.16 -27.12 22.77
CA LEU A 16 -7.87 -27.26 24.21
C LEU A 16 -8.40 -28.59 24.80
N GLY A 17 -9.21 -29.34 24.05
CA GLY A 17 -9.92 -30.54 24.52
C GLY A 17 -11.16 -30.24 25.38
N GLU A 18 -11.13 -29.18 26.19
CA GLU A 18 -12.28 -28.59 26.89
C GLU A 18 -12.14 -27.06 26.84
N CYS A 19 -13.22 -26.33 26.51
CA CYS A 19 -13.21 -24.88 26.45
C CYS A 19 -14.25 -24.28 27.38
N ARG A 20 -13.81 -23.33 28.20
CA ARG A 20 -14.65 -22.55 29.11
C ARG A 20 -14.83 -21.13 28.57
N ASN A 21 -15.82 -20.41 29.10
CA ASN A 21 -16.08 -19.01 28.74
C ASN A 21 -14.86 -18.11 29.00
N GLU A 22 -14.04 -18.43 30.00
CA GLU A 22 -12.80 -17.70 30.30
C GLU A 22 -11.74 -17.85 29.21
N ASP A 23 -11.66 -19.02 28.56
CA ASP A 23 -10.73 -19.25 27.46
C ASP A 23 -11.11 -18.41 26.23
N VAL A 24 -12.41 -18.36 25.92
CA VAL A 24 -12.94 -17.51 24.85
C VAL A 24 -12.68 -16.05 25.16
N LYS A 25 -12.95 -15.60 26.40
CA LYS A 25 -12.72 -14.22 26.81
C LYS A 25 -11.25 -13.84 26.71
N ARG A 26 -10.35 -14.66 27.25
CA ARG A 26 -8.90 -14.45 27.16
C ARG A 26 -8.45 -14.32 25.70
N ARG A 27 -8.96 -15.18 24.81
CA ARG A 27 -8.60 -15.09 23.39
C ARG A 27 -9.12 -13.82 22.72
N LEU A 28 -10.33 -13.39 23.06
CA LEU A 28 -10.86 -12.11 22.57
C LEU A 28 -10.05 -10.92 23.07
N ASP A 29 -9.64 -10.95 24.34
CA ASP A 29 -8.78 -9.92 24.93
C ASP A 29 -7.41 -9.86 24.22
N GLU A 30 -6.78 -11.01 23.95
CA GLU A 30 -5.55 -11.10 23.14
C GLU A 30 -5.74 -10.55 21.72
N LEU A 31 -6.82 -10.94 21.04
CA LEU A 31 -7.11 -10.48 19.68
C LEU A 31 -7.36 -8.96 19.64
N SER A 32 -8.06 -8.42 20.63
CA SER A 32 -8.26 -6.96 20.74
C SER A 32 -6.96 -6.21 20.99
N THR A 33 -5.98 -6.85 21.65
CA THR A 33 -4.65 -6.27 21.82
C THR A 33 -3.93 -6.15 20.47
N PHE A 34 -3.96 -7.21 19.64
CA PHE A 34 -3.38 -7.14 18.29
C PHE A 34 -4.08 -6.10 17.41
N ASP A 35 -5.40 -6.00 17.47
CA ASP A 35 -6.17 -4.99 16.73
C ASP A 35 -5.78 -3.56 17.15
N ALA A 36 -5.60 -3.34 18.46
CA ALA A 36 -5.15 -2.06 19.00
C ALA A 36 -3.70 -1.73 18.62
N GLU A 37 -2.81 -2.72 18.51
CA GLU A 37 -1.42 -2.52 18.06
C GLU A 37 -1.34 -2.08 16.60
N VAL A 38 -2.26 -2.56 15.75
CA VAL A 38 -2.30 -2.22 14.33
C VAL A 38 -2.77 -0.77 14.11
N GLY A 39 -3.62 -0.23 14.98
CA GLY A 39 -3.99 1.19 15.04
C GLY A 39 -4.73 1.71 13.79
N THR A 40 -5.94 2.25 13.95
CA THR A 40 -6.77 2.69 12.81
C THR A 40 -6.10 3.76 11.94
N ASP A 41 -5.43 4.73 12.56
CA ASP A 41 -4.78 5.83 11.84
C ASP A 41 -3.60 5.35 10.98
N GLN A 42 -2.89 4.32 11.47
CA GLN A 42 -1.79 3.69 10.75
C GLN A 42 -2.32 2.92 9.53
N VAL A 43 -3.42 2.19 9.69
CA VAL A 43 -4.10 1.49 8.59
C VAL A 43 -4.57 2.45 7.51
N ASP A 44 -5.21 3.56 7.89
CA ASP A 44 -5.69 4.54 6.92
C ASP A 44 -4.53 5.17 6.11
N ALA A 45 -3.42 5.51 6.78
CA ALA A 45 -2.23 6.03 6.11
C ALA A 45 -1.59 5.00 5.16
N GLU A 46 -1.56 3.72 5.55
CA GLU A 46 -1.09 2.64 4.68
C GLU A 46 -2.00 2.45 3.46
N LEU A 47 -3.32 2.48 3.67
CA LEU A 47 -4.30 2.37 2.60
C LEU A 47 -4.22 3.53 1.61
N ASP A 48 -3.93 4.75 2.06
CA ASP A 48 -3.73 5.89 1.17
C ASP A 48 -2.56 5.67 0.21
N VAL A 49 -1.43 5.15 0.72
CA VAL A 49 -0.26 4.80 -0.12
C VAL A 49 -0.61 3.68 -1.10
N LEU A 50 -1.31 2.64 -0.63
CA LEU A 50 -1.72 1.52 -1.47
C LEU A 50 -2.72 1.95 -2.54
N ALA A 51 -3.70 2.80 -2.21
CA ALA A 51 -4.67 3.35 -3.14
C ALA A 51 -4.00 4.23 -4.20
N ALA A 52 -2.97 5.00 -3.82
CA ALA A 52 -2.16 5.74 -4.77
C ALA A 52 -1.41 4.82 -5.75
N LEU A 53 -1.04 3.60 -5.36
CA LEU A 53 -0.44 2.61 -6.27
C LEU A 53 -1.45 1.76 -7.04
N ALA A 54 -2.67 1.55 -6.53
CA ALA A 54 -3.69 0.68 -7.10
C ALA A 54 -4.39 1.27 -8.35
N ASN A 55 -3.60 1.75 -9.31
CA ASN A 55 -4.03 2.27 -10.60
C ASN A 55 -2.95 2.02 -11.65
N GLU A 56 -3.37 1.56 -12.84
CA GLU A 56 -2.46 1.16 -13.91
C GLU A 56 -1.48 2.26 -14.33
N THR A 57 -1.99 3.47 -14.60
CA THR A 57 -1.15 4.61 -15.01
C THR A 57 -0.16 4.98 -13.91
N ARG A 58 -0.63 5.13 -12.66
CA ARG A 58 0.23 5.51 -11.53
C ARG A 58 1.29 4.45 -11.25
N TYR A 59 0.92 3.17 -11.23
CA TYR A 59 1.86 2.08 -11.01
C TYR A 59 2.91 1.99 -12.12
N THR A 60 2.50 2.19 -13.38
CA THR A 60 3.42 2.23 -14.54
C THR A 60 4.44 3.36 -14.39
N LEU A 61 3.99 4.58 -14.07
CA LEU A 61 4.87 5.73 -13.84
C LEU A 61 5.89 5.47 -12.73
N VAL A 62 5.44 4.94 -11.58
CA VAL A 62 6.32 4.61 -10.45
C VAL A 62 7.34 3.56 -10.87
N ARG A 63 6.92 2.49 -11.55
CA ARG A 63 7.84 1.44 -12.01
C ARG A 63 8.90 1.96 -12.97
N VAL A 64 8.54 2.87 -13.87
CA VAL A 64 9.47 3.47 -14.82
C VAL A 64 10.48 4.35 -14.09
N LEU A 65 10.03 5.18 -13.16
CA LEU A 65 10.91 6.01 -12.33
C LEU A 65 11.86 5.17 -11.46
N VAL A 66 11.39 4.06 -10.88
CA VAL A 66 12.23 3.11 -10.14
C VAL A 66 13.27 2.46 -11.05
N ALA A 67 12.88 2.07 -12.27
CA ALA A 67 13.79 1.44 -13.23
C ALA A 67 14.84 2.41 -13.77
N ALA A 68 14.48 3.67 -13.99
CA ALA A 68 15.37 4.69 -14.53
C ALA A 68 16.51 5.07 -13.56
N GLN A 69 16.27 5.00 -12.24
CA GLN A 69 17.22 5.43 -11.20
C GLN A 69 17.67 6.90 -11.32
N GLU A 70 16.98 7.69 -12.13
CA GLU A 70 17.25 9.09 -12.38
C GLU A 70 15.97 9.94 -12.37
N GLU A 71 16.13 11.24 -12.62
CA GLU A 71 14.99 12.15 -12.76
C GLU A 71 14.51 12.15 -14.22
N LEU A 72 13.21 11.93 -14.43
CA LEU A 72 12.59 12.04 -15.75
C LEU A 72 11.71 13.29 -15.84
N CYS A 73 11.78 13.98 -16.97
CA CYS A 73 10.89 15.09 -17.29
C CYS A 73 9.44 14.59 -17.46
N VAL A 74 8.47 15.45 -17.13
CA VAL A 74 7.05 15.18 -17.39
C VAL A 74 6.76 14.82 -18.85
N CYS A 75 7.52 15.38 -19.81
CA CYS A 75 7.37 15.07 -21.23
C CYS A 75 7.80 13.63 -21.56
N GLU A 76 8.83 13.12 -20.88
CA GLU A 76 9.29 11.73 -21.03
C GLU A 76 8.26 10.77 -20.40
N LEU A 77 7.72 11.14 -19.25
CA LEU A 77 6.65 10.37 -18.58
C LEU A 77 5.34 10.38 -19.36
N HIS A 78 5.04 11.45 -20.11
CA HIS A 78 3.85 11.50 -20.95
C HIS A 78 3.95 10.57 -22.16
N ALA A 79 5.14 10.40 -22.73
CA ALA A 79 5.37 9.57 -23.91
C ALA A 79 5.16 8.06 -23.68
N ILE A 80 5.04 7.62 -22.43
CA ILE A 80 4.95 6.20 -22.04
C ILE A 80 3.58 5.80 -21.48
N VAL A 81 2.65 6.74 -21.33
CA VAL A 81 1.30 6.48 -20.83
C VAL A 81 0.24 7.04 -21.77
N ASP A 82 -0.87 6.33 -21.93
CA ASP A 82 -1.99 6.77 -22.76
C ASP A 82 -3.04 7.52 -21.93
N VAL A 83 -2.68 8.74 -21.49
CA VAL A 83 -3.60 9.63 -20.76
C VAL A 83 -3.48 11.07 -21.24
N SER A 84 -4.52 11.87 -21.00
CA SER A 84 -4.46 13.32 -21.23
C SER A 84 -3.40 13.98 -20.33
N GLU A 85 -2.97 15.19 -20.70
CA GLU A 85 -2.06 15.99 -19.86
C GLU A 85 -2.63 16.26 -18.46
N SER A 86 -3.94 16.46 -18.36
CA SER A 86 -4.64 16.61 -17.08
C SER A 86 -4.64 15.31 -16.27
N GLY A 87 -4.82 14.17 -16.92
CA GLY A 87 -4.75 12.84 -16.30
C GLY A 87 -3.36 12.54 -15.76
N LEU A 88 -2.31 12.83 -16.56
CA LEU A 88 -0.93 12.70 -16.12
C LEU A 88 -0.61 13.62 -14.94
N SER A 89 -1.03 14.88 -15.01
CA SER A 89 -0.80 15.84 -13.93
C SER A 89 -1.46 15.40 -12.62
N HIS A 90 -2.69 14.88 -12.70
CA HIS A 90 -3.40 14.34 -11.55
C HIS A 90 -2.70 13.09 -10.99
N ALA A 91 -2.34 12.13 -11.86
CA ALA A 91 -1.59 10.94 -11.46
C ALA A 91 -0.29 11.28 -10.73
N LEU A 92 0.50 12.22 -11.27
CA LEU A 92 1.74 12.69 -10.65
C LEU A 92 1.50 13.44 -9.34
N SER A 93 0.42 14.21 -9.21
CA SER A 93 0.06 14.85 -7.94
C SER A 93 -0.24 13.81 -6.87
N THR A 94 -1.13 12.85 -7.15
CA THR A 94 -1.48 11.78 -6.22
C THR A 94 -0.25 11.00 -5.75
N LEU A 95 0.70 10.74 -6.65
CA LEU A 95 1.95 10.05 -6.30
C LEU A 95 2.89 10.90 -5.45
N VAL A 96 2.92 12.22 -5.65
CA VAL A 96 3.67 13.15 -4.79
C VAL A 96 3.04 13.25 -3.40
N ASP A 97 1.71 13.35 -3.34
CA ASP A 97 0.95 13.46 -2.09
C ASP A 97 1.11 12.19 -1.23
N ALA A 98 1.23 11.02 -1.86
CA ALA A 98 1.55 9.75 -1.18
C ALA A 98 3.06 9.52 -0.92
N GLU A 99 3.91 10.51 -1.25
CA GLU A 99 5.38 10.50 -1.15
C GLU A 99 6.05 9.29 -1.86
N LEU A 100 5.42 8.80 -2.94
CA LEU A 100 5.96 7.75 -3.80
C LEU A 100 6.95 8.32 -4.82
N ILE A 101 6.77 9.57 -5.20
CA ILE A 101 7.70 10.29 -6.08
C ILE A 101 7.97 11.69 -5.50
N THR A 102 9.12 12.25 -5.84
CA THR A 102 9.37 13.68 -5.64
C THR A 102 9.35 14.39 -6.98
N GLY A 103 8.89 15.63 -6.99
CA GLY A 103 8.88 16.49 -8.16
C GLY A 103 9.67 17.77 -7.92
N ARG A 104 10.48 18.21 -8.89
CA ARG A 104 11.18 19.49 -8.86
C ARG A 104 11.01 20.26 -10.17
N LYS A 105 11.08 21.58 -10.08
CA LYS A 105 11.12 22.47 -11.24
C LYS A 105 12.57 22.70 -11.66
N ASP A 106 12.84 22.54 -12.95
CA ASP A 106 14.13 22.75 -13.59
C ASP A 106 13.95 23.70 -14.79
N GLY A 107 14.07 25.00 -14.52
CA GLY A 107 13.70 26.05 -15.46
C GLY A 107 12.22 26.00 -15.82
N ARG A 108 11.90 25.69 -17.09
CA ARG A 108 10.52 25.51 -17.57
C ARG A 108 10.00 24.09 -17.40
N TRP A 109 10.85 23.13 -17.05
CA TRP A 109 10.52 21.72 -17.00
C TRP A 109 10.18 21.28 -15.58
N LYS A 110 9.36 20.24 -15.46
CA LYS A 110 9.09 19.56 -14.21
C LYS A 110 9.64 18.14 -14.31
N LYS A 111 10.49 17.77 -13.37
CA LYS A 111 11.14 16.46 -13.33
C LYS A 111 10.72 15.70 -12.08
N TYR A 112 10.65 14.38 -12.20
CA TYR A 112 10.20 13.49 -11.14
C TYR A 112 11.19 12.35 -10.91
N ARG A 113 11.28 11.88 -9.67
CA ARG A 113 12.12 10.74 -9.25
C ARG A 113 11.36 9.86 -8.28
N ALA A 114 11.60 8.55 -8.32
CA ALA A 114 11.07 7.62 -7.32
C ALA A 114 11.70 7.85 -5.93
N THR A 115 10.89 7.78 -4.87
CA THR A 115 11.39 7.78 -3.49
C THR A 115 11.86 6.39 -3.06
N ASN A 116 12.58 6.32 -1.94
CA ASN A 116 12.91 5.04 -1.30
C ASN A 116 11.66 4.22 -0.98
N ARG A 117 10.55 4.87 -0.60
CA ARG A 117 9.25 4.21 -0.37
C ARG A 117 8.77 3.49 -1.62
N ALA A 118 8.75 4.18 -2.76
CA ALA A 118 8.37 3.58 -4.03
C ALA A 118 9.30 2.42 -4.44
N ILE A 119 10.61 2.57 -4.26
CA ILE A 119 11.59 1.52 -4.57
C ILE A 119 11.29 0.26 -3.73
N THR A 120 11.10 0.41 -2.42
CA THR A 120 10.78 -0.71 -1.52
C THR A 120 9.49 -1.39 -1.92
N LEU A 121 8.40 -0.64 -2.12
CA LEU A 121 7.08 -1.21 -2.46
C LEU A 121 7.10 -1.95 -3.79
N VAL A 122 7.71 -1.37 -4.83
CA VAL A 122 7.84 -2.05 -6.13
C VAL A 122 8.69 -3.31 -6.01
N THR A 123 9.74 -3.29 -5.19
CA THR A 123 10.62 -4.46 -4.98
C THR A 123 9.87 -5.61 -4.30
N VAL A 124 9.14 -5.30 -3.23
CA VAL A 124 8.30 -6.30 -2.53
C VAL A 124 7.25 -6.88 -3.49
N LEU A 125 6.53 -6.04 -4.23
CA LEU A 125 5.51 -6.49 -5.18
C LEU A 125 6.09 -7.38 -6.28
N LYS A 126 7.28 -7.05 -6.81
CA LYS A 126 7.98 -7.90 -7.78
C LYS A 126 8.31 -9.27 -7.19
N GLY A 127 8.82 -9.31 -5.96
CA GLY A 127 9.13 -10.58 -5.27
C GLY A 127 7.89 -11.43 -4.98
N SER A 128 6.73 -10.81 -4.74
CA SER A 128 5.48 -11.52 -4.45
C SER A 128 4.78 -12.11 -5.68
N VAL A 129 5.03 -11.56 -6.88
CA VAL A 129 4.39 -12.00 -8.13
C VAL A 129 5.32 -12.83 -9.01
N SER A 130 6.64 -12.65 -8.86
CA SER A 130 7.63 -13.46 -9.57
C SER A 130 7.77 -14.79 -8.84
N HIS A 131 7.12 -15.84 -9.35
CA HIS A 131 7.41 -17.22 -8.97
C HIS A 131 8.70 -17.66 -9.68
N GLU A 132 9.86 -17.17 -9.23
CA GLU A 132 11.17 -17.73 -9.58
C GLU A 132 11.86 -18.27 -8.34
#